data_AF-A0A821D8X1-F1
#
_entry.id   AF-A0A821D8X1-F1
#
_cell.length_a   1.000
_cell.length_b   1.000
_cell.length_c   1.000
_cell.angle_alpha   90.00
_cell.angle_beta   90.00
_cell.angle_gamma   90.00
#
_symmetry.space_group_name_H-M   'P 1'
#
loop_
_entity.id
_entity.type
_entity.pdbx_description
1 polymer ?
#
loop_
_entity_poly.entity_id
_entity_poly.type
_entity_poly.pdbx_seq_one_letter_code
_entity_poly.pdbx_strand_id
1 'polypeptide(L)'
;MKIGNKLLDEMPENYRNHNVMSTSAIDMLMKFGDIESAERIFRSIKTKNIITYNATMKGYIGNEIFDKALDLFEQIDVKLDDVTYIVVFNAC
;
A
#
# COMPACT_ATOMS: atom_id res chain seq x y z
N MET A 1 14.14 -7.73 2.21
CA MET A 1 14.08 -9.15 1.79
C MET A 1 14.42 -9.24 0.29
N LYS A 2 15.44 -10.01 -0.15
CA LYS A 2 15.94 -9.97 -1.55
C LYS A 2 14.93 -10.43 -2.62
N ILE A 3 13.94 -11.25 -2.25
CA ILE A 3 12.99 -11.86 -3.20
C ILE A 3 11.91 -10.87 -3.65
N GLY A 4 11.37 -10.03 -2.76
CA GLY A 4 10.31 -9.08 -3.12
C GLY A 4 10.76 -8.04 -4.15
N ASN A 5 11.95 -7.45 -3.94
CA ASN A 5 12.53 -6.52 -4.90
C ASN A 5 12.92 -7.20 -6.21
N LYS A 6 13.44 -8.44 -6.16
CA LYS A 6 13.73 -9.22 -7.36
C LYS A 6 12.47 -9.53 -8.19
N LEU A 7 11.37 -9.92 -7.54
CA LEU A 7 10.09 -10.15 -8.22
C LEU A 7 9.56 -8.87 -8.88
N LEU A 8 9.74 -7.72 -8.25
CA LEU A 8 9.37 -6.42 -8.82
C LEU A 8 10.21 -6.02 -10.03
N ASP A 9 11.49 -6.41 -10.05
CA ASP A 9 12.39 -6.17 -11.18
C ASP A 9 12.12 -7.14 -12.35
N GLU A 10 11.60 -8.33 -12.05
CA GLU A 10 11.19 -9.34 -13.04
C GLU A 10 9.77 -9.12 -13.58
N MET A 11 8.96 -8.27 -12.93
CA MET A 11 7.62 -7.94 -13.44
C MET A 11 7.74 -7.15 -14.74
N PRO A 12 7.08 -7.59 -15.83
CA PRO A 12 7.12 -6.83 -17.07
C PRO A 12 6.53 -5.43 -16.87
N GLU A 13 7.10 -4.41 -17.49
CA GLU A 13 6.78 -2.98 -17.30
C GLU A 13 5.27 -2.67 -17.38
N ASN A 14 4.52 -3.42 -18.19
CA ASN A 14 3.06 -3.27 -18.32
C ASN A 14 2.26 -3.67 -17.06
N TYR A 15 2.83 -4.46 -16.15
CA TYR A 15 2.18 -4.85 -14.88
C TYR A 15 2.31 -3.81 -13.78
N ARG A 16 3.30 -2.91 -13.84
CA ARG A 16 3.44 -1.78 -12.87
C ARG A 16 2.24 -0.83 -12.92
N ASN A 17 1.52 -0.80 -14.04
CA ASN A 17 0.30 -0.01 -14.23
C ASN A 17 -0.98 -0.74 -13.76
N HIS A 18 -0.91 -2.03 -13.41
CA HIS A 18 -2.04 -2.74 -12.82
C HIS A 18 -2.04 -2.58 -11.31
N ASN A 19 -3.01 -1.83 -10.79
CA ASN A 19 -3.18 -1.59 -9.35
C ASN A 19 -3.11 -2.87 -8.51
N VAL A 20 -3.59 -4.00 -9.02
CA VAL A 20 -3.56 -5.29 -8.31
C VAL A 20 -2.13 -5.75 -8.01
N MET A 21 -1.23 -5.73 -9.00
CA MET A 21 0.15 -6.20 -8.80
C MET A 21 0.92 -5.27 -7.89
N SER A 22 0.80 -3.96 -8.12
CA SER A 22 1.43 -2.95 -7.29
C SER A 22 0.92 -3.00 -5.85
N THR A 23 -0.38 -3.23 -5.64
CA THR A 23 -0.98 -3.40 -4.31
C THR A 23 -0.47 -4.66 -3.60
N SER A 24 -0.37 -5.79 -4.32
CA SER A 24 0.20 -7.03 -3.76
C SER A 24 1.66 -6.85 -3.36
N ALA A 25 2.45 -6.12 -4.16
CA ALA A 25 3.83 -5.81 -3.82
C ALA A 25 3.95 -4.90 -2.60
N ILE A 26 3.09 -3.88 -2.49
CA ILE A 26 3.01 -3.02 -1.29
C ILE A 26 2.72 -3.87 -0.05
N ASP A 27 1.70 -4.72 -0.09
CA ASP A 27 1.34 -5.60 1.03
C ASP A 27 2.51 -6.51 1.44
N MET A 28 3.19 -7.12 0.48
CA MET A 28 4.37 -7.95 0.73
C MET A 28 5.50 -7.14 1.38
N LEU A 29 5.87 -6.00 0.80
CA LEU A 29 6.99 -5.19 1.29
C LEU A 29 6.72 -4.66 2.70
N MET A 30 5.49 -4.19 2.97
CA MET A 30 5.06 -3.77 4.29
C MET A 30 5.14 -4.92 5.30
N LYS A 31 4.71 -6.13 4.96
CA LYS A 31 4.84 -7.32 5.83
C LYS A 31 6.28 -7.67 6.21
N PHE A 32 7.26 -7.27 5.39
CA PHE A 32 8.69 -7.46 5.66
C PHE A 32 9.40 -6.21 6.17
N GLY A 33 8.65 -5.14 6.49
CA GLY A 33 9.19 -3.88 7.00
C GLY A 33 9.96 -3.03 5.98
N ASP A 34 9.91 -3.36 4.68
CA ASP A 34 10.51 -2.54 3.62
C ASP A 34 9.55 -1.42 3.20
N ILE A 35 9.27 -0.53 4.17
CA ILE A 35 8.29 0.54 4.06
C ILE A 35 8.67 1.52 2.95
N GLU A 36 9.96 1.84 2.80
CA GLU A 36 10.44 2.78 1.78
C GLU A 36 10.15 2.30 0.36
N SER A 37 10.42 1.02 0.08
CA SER A 37 10.13 0.44 -1.24
C SER A 37 8.63 0.36 -1.49
N ALA A 38 7.83 0.02 -0.47
CA ALA A 38 6.38 0.00 -0.56
C ALA A 38 5.82 1.39 -0.90
N GLU A 39 6.29 2.43 -0.22
CA GLU A 39 5.89 3.81 -0.49
C GLU A 39 6.30 4.29 -1.89
N ARG A 40 7.48 3.87 -2.38
CA ARG A 40 7.93 4.19 -3.74
C ARG A 40 6.97 3.63 -4.79
N ILE A 41 6.50 2.40 -4.61
CA ILE A 41 5.51 1.77 -5.49
C ILE A 41 4.16 2.46 -5.35
N PHE A 42 3.72 2.74 -4.12
CA PHE A 42 2.48 3.47 -3.88
C PHE A 42 2.48 4.81 -4.62
N ARG A 43 3.56 5.58 -4.53
CA ARG A 43 3.73 6.84 -5.25
C ARG A 43 3.76 6.68 -6.77
N SER A 44 4.27 5.57 -7.31
CA SER A 44 4.32 5.33 -8.75
C SER A 44 2.97 4.95 -9.37
N ILE A 45 1.97 4.54 -8.57
CA ILE A 45 0.62 4.25 -9.05
C ILE A 45 -0.08 5.56 -9.43
N LYS A 46 -0.35 5.75 -10.74
CA LYS A 46 -1.00 6.96 -11.29
C LYS A 46 -2.42 7.17 -10.75
N THR A 47 -3.24 6.12 -10.78
CA THR A 47 -4.64 6.18 -10.34
C THR A 47 -4.85 5.12 -9.27
N LYS A 48 -4.82 5.55 -8.00
CA LYS A 48 -5.01 4.64 -6.86
C LYS A 48 -6.50 4.34 -6.68
N ASN A 49 -6.83 3.13 -6.27
CA ASN A 49 -8.18 2.78 -5.85
C ASN A 49 -8.21 2.54 -4.33
N ILE A 50 -9.40 2.35 -3.78
CA ILE A 50 -9.58 2.17 -2.34
C ILE A 50 -8.83 0.94 -1.81
N ILE A 51 -8.66 -0.11 -2.63
CA ILE A 51 -7.92 -1.31 -2.26
C ILE A 51 -6.45 -0.99 -2.03
N THR A 52 -5.83 -0.19 -2.90
CA THR A 52 -4.44 0.26 -2.74
C THR A 52 -4.26 1.11 -1.49
N TYR A 53 -5.18 2.04 -1.20
CA TYR A 53 -5.15 2.83 0.04
C TYR A 53 -5.28 1.94 1.27
N ASN A 54 -6.28 1.05 1.30
CA ASN A 54 -6.52 0.12 2.41
C ASN A 54 -5.31 -0.79 2.67
N ALA A 55 -4.67 -1.33 1.64
CA ALA A 55 -3.47 -2.15 1.78
C ALA A 55 -2.29 -1.37 2.37
N THR A 56 -2.09 -0.13 1.91
CA THR A 56 -1.00 0.74 2.38
C THR A 56 -1.20 1.17 3.83
N MET A 57 -2.42 1.58 4.20
CA MET A 57 -2.76 1.91 5.59
C MET A 57 -2.61 0.71 6.52
N LYS A 58 -3.10 -0.48 6.13
CA LYS A 58 -2.86 -1.73 6.88
C LYS A 58 -1.36 -2.00 7.07
N GLY A 59 -0.58 -1.75 6.03
CA GLY A 59 0.88 -1.88 6.07
C GLY A 59 1.52 -0.95 7.10
N TYR A 60 1.11 0.32 7.16
CA TYR A 60 1.58 1.25 8.18
C TYR A 60 1.19 0.82 9.59
N ILE A 61 -0.07 0.43 9.82
CA ILE A 61 -0.56 -0.07 11.12
C ILE A 61 0.23 -1.31 11.57
N GLY A 62 0.44 -2.27 10.65
CA GLY A 62 1.21 -3.48 10.94
C GLY A 62 2.70 -3.24 11.21
N ASN A 63 3.22 -2.05 10.88
CA ASN A 63 4.57 -1.60 11.20
C ASN A 63 4.58 -0.51 12.31
N GLU A 64 3.46 -0.34 13.03
CA GLU A 64 3.31 0.59 14.15
C GLU A 64 3.49 2.08 13.76
N ILE A 65 3.21 2.43 12.50
CA ILE A 65 3.31 3.81 11.97
C ILE A 65 1.91 4.42 11.82
N PHE A 66 1.21 4.54 12.94
CA PHE A 66 -0.20 4.95 12.98
C PHE A 66 -0.46 6.33 12.36
N ASP A 67 0.40 7.31 12.64
CA ASP A 67 0.28 8.68 12.10
C ASP A 67 0.22 8.68 10.56
N LYS A 68 1.09 7.92 9.89
CA LYS A 68 1.07 7.81 8.44
C LYS A 68 -0.18 7.13 7.89
N ALA A 69 -0.79 6.21 8.66
CA ALA A 69 -2.04 5.58 8.26
C ALA A 69 -3.18 6.61 8.29
N LEU A 70 -3.24 7.45 9.33
CA LEU A 70 -4.24 8.51 9.46
C LEU A 70 -4.03 9.62 8.44
N ASP A 71 -2.79 10.09 8.23
CA ASP A 71 -2.45 11.06 7.20
C ASP A 71 -2.85 10.56 5.80
N LEU A 72 -2.70 9.25 5.56
CA LEU A 72 -3.07 8.65 4.28
C LEU A 72 -4.59 8.55 4.12
N PHE A 73 -5.33 8.28 5.20
CA PHE A 73 -6.80 8.30 5.19
C PHE A 73 -7.34 9.68 4.80
N GLU A 74 -6.75 10.76 5.32
CA GLU A 74 -7.14 12.14 4.98
C GLU A 74 -6.92 12.50 3.50
N GLN A 75 -6.05 11.77 2.81
CA GLN A 75 -5.75 11.97 1.38
C GLN A 75 -6.68 11.18 0.45
N ILE A 76 -7.59 10.34 0.97
CA ILE A 76 -8.47 9.52 0.14
C ILE A 76 -9.55 10.41 -0.51
N ASP A 77 -9.50 10.50 -1.83
CA ASP A 77 -10.43 11.25 -2.68
C ASP A 77 -11.46 10.36 -3.42
N VAL A 78 -11.40 9.05 -3.17
CA VAL A 78 -12.31 8.05 -3.74
C VAL A 78 -13.37 7.60 -2.71
N LYS A 79 -14.44 6.97 -3.20
CA LYS A 79 -15.49 6.44 -2.33
C LYS A 79 -14.94 5.39 -1.35
N LEU A 80 -15.16 5.63 -0.06
CA LEU A 80 -14.77 4.72 1.02
C LEU A 80 -15.63 3.45 1.02
N ASP A 81 -15.05 2.36 1.53
CA ASP A 81 -15.75 1.10 1.79
C ASP A 81 -15.68 0.73 3.29
N ASP A 82 -16.43 -0.31 3.68
CA ASP A 82 -16.46 -0.79 5.08
C ASP A 82 -15.06 -1.20 5.57
N VAL A 83 -14.20 -1.68 4.67
CA VAL A 83 -12.83 -2.07 4.99
C VAL A 83 -12.01 -0.84 5.40
N THR A 84 -12.20 0.31 4.76
CA THR A 84 -11.49 1.54 5.14
C THR A 84 -11.76 1.94 6.57
N TYR A 85 -13.03 1.94 7.01
CA TYR A 85 -13.36 2.28 8.40
C TYR A 85 -12.75 1.30 9.39
N ILE A 86 -12.78 -0.01 9.11
CA ILE A 86 -12.13 -1.02 9.94
C ILE A 86 -10.62 -0.74 10.06
N VAL A 87 -9.97 -0.36 8.96
CA VAL A 87 -8.53 -0.05 8.96
C VAL A 87 -8.24 1.18 9.81
N VAL A 88 -8.99 2.26 9.65
CA VAL A 88 -8.80 3.49 10.43
C VAL A 88 -9.07 3.25 11.92
N PHE A 89 -10.09 2.47 12.28
CA PHE A 89 -10.34 2.11 13.68
C PHE A 89 -9.18 1.34 14.32
N ASN A 90 -8.44 0.54 13.55
CA ASN A 90 -7.24 -0.14 14.05
C ASN A 90 -6.03 0.79 14.17
N ALA A 91 -6.09 2.00 13.61
CA ALA A 91 -5.03 2.99 13.70
C ALA A 91 -5.17 3.93 14.92
N CYS A 92 -6.34 3.95 15.55
CA CYS A 92 -6.66 4.75 16.73
C CYS A 92 -6.57 3.90 18.01
#